data_AF-A0A8X6VP74-F1
#
_entry.id   AF-A0A8X6VP74-F1
#
_cell.length_a   1.000
_cell.length_b   1.000
_cell.length_c   1.000
_cell.angle_alpha   90.00
_cell.angle_beta   90.00
_cell.angle_gamma   90.00
#
_symmetry.space_group_name_H-M   'P 1'
#
loop_
_entity.id
_entity.type
_entity.pdbx_description
1 polymer ?
#
loop_
_entity_poly.entity_id
_entity_poly.type
_entity_poly.pdbx_seq_one_letter_code
_entity_poly.pdbx_strand_id
1 'polypeptide(L)'
;MVRIGFHLFNNGRNNVHDDAQSGRSSNVNFGSFVKKGRQSVNIDPRSGRPSTSRNEDKIAQVKAVVHSDRCLTIRETAQECHISVGSCDEIQKGLHQNMLNMRRVSAKFVPRLLTEDKQFQRLEISSDLFQSENNDPEFMKFIITGDESWAYGYDPETKQQSSQWKTPGSPRPKKARQSKTVNKEFYLDVMRRLREAVRRKRPVLWASSRWMLHHDGAPAHTANLVQQFLTKHGTIQVARPPYSPDMSPPDFFLFPKIKNTLKGHRFQVIETIKQNSTQQLQAISKSEFQKCFED
;
A
#
# COMPACT_ATOMS: atom_id res chain seq x y z
N MET A 1 26.60 -23.27 17.21
CA MET A 1 26.34 -21.86 16.85
C MET A 1 25.67 -21.23 18.08
N VAL A 2 26.40 -20.32 18.74
CA VAL A 2 26.46 -20.05 20.20
C VAL A 2 25.16 -19.42 20.75
N ARG A 3 24.43 -19.96 21.74
CA ARG A 3 24.62 -20.19 23.21
C ARG A 3 24.41 -18.93 24.08
N ILE A 4 23.25 -18.89 24.76
CA ILE A 4 22.91 -18.00 25.89
C ILE A 4 23.49 -18.61 27.17
N GLY A 5 24.07 -17.79 28.06
CA GLY A 5 24.55 -18.22 29.38
C GLY A 5 24.28 -17.17 30.45
N PHE A 6 23.69 -17.60 31.55
CA PHE A 6 23.66 -16.89 32.84
C PHE A 6 24.77 -17.46 33.73
N HIS A 7 25.43 -16.61 34.54
CA HIS A 7 26.02 -16.97 35.83
C HIS A 7 26.21 -15.73 36.72
N LEU A 8 25.95 -15.88 38.01
CA LEU A 8 26.18 -14.91 39.09
C LEU A 8 27.45 -15.27 39.88
N PHE A 9 28.23 -14.23 40.21
CA PHE A 9 29.20 -14.01 41.30
C PHE A 9 30.24 -15.08 41.69
N ASN A 10 31.54 -14.69 41.75
CA ASN A 10 32.13 -14.20 43.01
C ASN A 10 33.49 -13.46 42.82
N ASN A 11 33.84 -12.69 43.87
CA ASN A 11 34.90 -11.70 44.08
C ASN A 11 36.35 -11.98 43.62
N GLY A 12 37.05 -10.89 43.26
CA GLY A 12 38.52 -10.83 43.23
C GLY A 12 39.04 -9.43 42.89
N ARG A 13 39.65 -8.75 43.86
CA ARG A 13 40.25 -7.40 43.78
C ARG A 13 41.32 -7.30 42.67
N ASN A 14 41.45 -6.11 42.06
CA ASN A 14 42.65 -5.27 42.18
C ASN A 14 42.46 -3.91 41.48
N ASN A 15 42.64 -2.85 42.26
CA ASN A 15 42.79 -1.46 41.82
C ASN A 15 44.10 -1.31 41.03
N VAL A 16 44.06 -0.64 39.89
CA VAL A 16 45.18 0.18 39.41
C VAL A 16 44.57 1.49 38.91
N HIS A 17 44.77 2.53 39.70
CA HIS A 17 44.47 3.92 39.37
C HIS A 17 45.70 4.46 38.62
N ASP A 18 45.58 4.73 37.32
CA ASP A 18 46.58 5.50 36.59
C ASP A 18 46.23 7.00 36.69
N ASP A 19 47.08 7.74 37.39
CA ASP A 19 46.98 9.18 37.63
C ASP A 19 47.45 9.99 36.41
N ALA A 20 46.52 10.32 35.52
CA ALA A 20 46.68 11.46 34.61
C ALA A 20 46.06 12.72 35.25
N GLN A 21 46.85 13.45 36.04
CA GLN A 21 46.41 14.72 36.64
C GLN A 21 46.19 15.80 35.56
N SER A 22 44.99 16.40 35.56
CA SER A 22 44.71 17.58 34.75
C SER A 22 45.59 18.77 35.17
N GLY A 23 46.07 19.56 34.20
CA GLY A 23 46.99 20.68 34.47
C GLY A 23 46.37 21.77 35.37
N ARG A 24 47.21 22.44 36.17
CA ARG A 24 46.82 23.44 37.20
C ARG A 24 45.84 24.53 36.71
N SER A 25 45.86 24.89 35.42
CA SER A 25 44.95 25.88 34.81
C SER A 25 43.46 25.45 34.86
N SER A 26 43.19 24.16 34.69
CA SER A 26 41.82 23.59 34.71
C SER A 26 41.17 23.68 36.10
N ASN A 27 41.98 23.52 37.16
CA ASN A 27 41.52 23.54 38.55
C ASN A 27 41.14 24.94 39.05
N VAL A 28 41.75 26.01 38.51
CA VAL A 28 41.42 27.40 38.89
C VAL A 28 40.01 27.78 38.41
N ASN A 29 39.62 27.35 37.21
CA ASN A 29 38.29 27.63 36.67
C ASN A 29 37.20 26.84 37.40
N PHE A 30 37.45 25.57 37.76
CA PHE A 30 36.45 24.73 38.45
C PHE A 30 36.03 25.30 39.81
N GLY A 31 36.97 25.84 40.59
CA GLY A 31 36.67 26.48 41.88
C GLY A 31 35.76 27.73 41.76
N SER A 32 35.82 28.44 40.62
CA SER A 32 34.95 29.58 40.36
C SER A 32 33.52 29.18 39.95
N PHE A 33 33.35 28.02 39.29
CA PHE A 33 32.03 27.49 38.90
C PHE A 33 31.27 26.90 40.09
N VAL A 34 31.98 26.24 41.02
CA VAL A 34 31.37 25.71 42.27
C VAL A 34 30.90 26.85 43.19
N LYS A 35 31.67 27.94 43.31
CA LYS A 35 31.24 29.14 44.07
C LYS A 35 30.02 29.86 43.46
N LYS A 36 29.74 29.64 42.17
CA LYS A 36 28.55 30.16 41.48
C LYS A 36 27.35 29.20 41.52
N GLY A 37 27.39 28.14 42.35
CA GLY A 37 26.26 27.23 42.57
C GLY A 37 26.04 26.20 41.46
N ARG A 38 26.98 26.02 40.54
CA ARG A 38 26.87 25.02 39.48
C ARG A 38 27.16 23.62 40.04
N GLN A 39 26.16 22.73 39.98
CA GLN A 39 26.26 21.34 40.43
C GLN A 39 26.47 20.32 39.30
N SER A 40 26.45 20.74 38.04
CA SER A 40 26.59 19.84 36.89
C SER A 40 28.06 19.62 36.51
N VAL A 41 28.44 18.35 36.39
CA VAL A 41 29.74 17.87 35.88
C VAL A 41 29.81 17.80 34.35
N ASN A 42 28.69 18.04 33.66
CA ASN A 42 28.64 18.05 32.21
C ASN A 42 29.25 19.33 31.63
N ILE A 43 30.03 19.15 30.57
CA ILE A 43 30.63 20.23 29.78
C ILE A 43 29.50 21.07 29.20
N ASP A 44 29.57 22.40 29.35
CA ASP A 44 28.63 23.31 28.71
C ASP A 44 28.62 23.12 27.19
N PRO A 45 27.47 23.36 26.53
CA PRO A 45 27.42 23.38 25.08
C PRO A 45 28.50 24.32 24.54
N ARG A 46 29.50 23.77 23.84
CA ARG A 46 30.51 24.58 23.16
C ARG A 46 29.80 25.35 22.05
N SER A 47 30.15 26.62 21.85
CA SER A 47 29.80 27.35 20.62
C SER A 47 30.57 26.72 19.46
N GLY A 48 30.03 25.63 18.91
CA GLY A 48 30.51 25.07 17.66
C GLY A 48 30.49 26.13 16.56
N ARG A 49 31.33 25.95 15.53
CA ARG A 49 31.33 26.81 14.35
C ARG A 49 29.90 26.95 13.82
N PRO A 50 29.34 28.17 13.67
CA PRO A 50 28.01 28.35 13.10
C PRO A 50 27.97 27.65 11.74
N SER A 51 27.00 26.77 11.51
CA SER A 51 26.84 26.16 10.20
C SER A 51 26.36 27.23 9.23
N THR A 52 27.28 27.80 8.46
CA THR A 52 27.00 28.83 7.45
C THR A 52 26.07 28.32 6.33
N SER A 53 25.85 27.01 6.25
CA SER A 53 24.97 26.37 5.27
C SER A 53 23.58 26.00 5.81
N ARG A 54 23.30 26.20 7.10
CA ARG A 54 22.06 25.79 7.79
C ARG A 54 21.53 26.89 8.73
N ASN A 55 21.56 28.13 8.28
CA ASN A 55 20.86 29.21 8.97
C ASN A 55 19.34 29.07 8.78
N GLU A 56 18.58 29.77 9.60
CA GLU A 56 17.11 29.77 9.54
C GLU A 56 16.60 30.28 8.18
N ASP A 57 17.31 31.22 7.56
CA ASP A 57 16.96 31.75 6.24
C ASP A 57 17.05 30.69 5.13
N LYS A 58 18.12 29.87 5.10
CA LYS A 58 18.25 28.79 4.11
C LYS A 58 17.25 27.67 4.36
N ILE A 59 16.92 27.41 5.62
CA ILE A 59 15.85 26.47 5.97
C ILE A 59 14.50 26.99 5.46
N ALA A 60 14.20 28.28 5.67
CA ALA A 60 12.98 28.91 5.17
C ALA A 60 12.93 28.92 3.63
N GLN A 61 14.06 29.17 2.96
CA GLN A 61 14.17 29.13 1.51
C GLN A 61 13.88 27.72 0.96
N VAL A 62 14.49 26.68 1.53
CA VAL A 62 14.23 25.28 1.16
C VAL A 62 12.78 24.90 1.42
N LYS A 63 12.20 25.35 2.55
CA LYS A 63 10.77 25.15 2.84
C LYS A 63 9.90 25.75 1.74
N ALA A 64 10.15 26.99 1.35
CA ALA A 64 9.36 27.67 0.31
C ALA A 64 9.41 26.91 -1.03
N VAL A 65 10.59 26.52 -1.49
CA VAL A 65 10.79 25.77 -2.75
C VAL A 65 10.09 24.41 -2.73
N VAL A 66 10.22 23.66 -1.62
CA VAL A 66 9.56 22.35 -1.49
C VAL A 66 8.05 22.49 -1.35
N HIS A 67 7.56 23.58 -0.74
CA HIS A 67 6.12 23.84 -0.67
C HIS A 67 5.50 24.22 -2.01
N SER A 68 6.25 24.89 -2.91
CA SER A 68 5.79 25.16 -4.27
C SER A 68 5.79 23.92 -5.16
N ASP A 69 6.84 23.08 -5.07
CA ASP A 69 6.91 21.82 -5.82
C ASP A 69 7.59 20.71 -4.99
N ARG A 70 6.77 19.76 -4.51
CA ARG A 70 7.24 18.63 -3.71
C ARG A 70 7.90 17.52 -4.54
N CYS A 71 7.88 17.60 -5.86
CA CYS A 71 8.46 16.58 -6.75
C CYS A 71 9.94 16.84 -7.07
N LEU A 72 10.44 18.07 -6.85
CA LEU A 72 11.83 18.45 -7.07
C LEU A 72 12.80 17.48 -6.39
N THR A 73 13.90 17.21 -7.08
CA THR A 73 15.01 16.44 -6.52
C THR A 73 15.80 17.30 -5.55
N ILE A 74 16.53 16.64 -4.63
CA ILE A 74 17.43 17.32 -3.70
C ILE A 74 18.44 18.19 -4.46
N ARG A 75 18.87 17.77 -5.66
CA ARG A 75 19.83 18.54 -6.49
C ARG A 75 19.21 19.82 -7.05
N GLU A 76 18.00 19.74 -7.59
CA GLU A 76 17.27 20.90 -8.10
C GLU A 76 16.97 21.89 -6.96
N THR A 77 16.50 21.41 -5.82
CA THR A 77 16.24 22.26 -4.64
C THR A 77 17.53 22.91 -4.14
N ALA A 78 18.66 22.18 -4.10
CA ALA A 78 19.95 22.70 -3.67
C ALA A 78 20.48 23.80 -4.61
N GLN A 79 20.28 23.63 -5.92
CA GLN A 79 20.64 24.62 -6.93
C GLN A 79 19.81 25.91 -6.76
N GLU A 80 18.50 25.78 -6.57
CA GLU A 80 17.57 26.91 -6.41
C GLU A 80 17.80 27.66 -5.08
N CYS A 81 18.17 26.95 -4.02
CA CYS A 81 18.49 27.56 -2.73
C CYS A 81 19.95 28.02 -2.61
N HIS A 82 20.78 27.77 -3.62
CA HIS A 82 22.22 28.01 -3.62
C HIS A 82 22.93 27.43 -2.38
N ILE A 83 22.65 26.17 -2.07
CA ILE A 83 23.27 25.43 -0.97
C ILE A 83 23.87 24.11 -1.47
N SER A 84 24.69 23.46 -0.63
CA SER A 84 25.19 22.13 -0.96
C SER A 84 24.06 21.09 -0.97
N VAL A 85 24.18 20.07 -1.82
CA VAL A 85 23.23 18.93 -1.88
C VAL A 85 23.11 18.25 -0.52
N GLY A 86 24.21 18.10 0.23
CA GLY A 86 24.18 17.52 1.57
C GLY A 86 23.43 18.37 2.59
N SER A 87 23.61 19.70 2.55
CA SER A 87 22.85 20.62 3.39
C SER A 87 21.35 20.58 3.05
N CYS A 88 21.00 20.51 1.76
CA CYS A 88 19.61 20.37 1.32
C CYS A 88 18.99 19.04 1.79
N ASP A 89 19.73 17.93 1.67
CA ASP A 89 19.26 16.61 2.10
C ASP A 89 18.96 16.57 3.60
N GLU A 90 19.86 17.11 4.42
CA GLU A 90 19.67 17.18 5.86
C GLU A 90 18.55 18.14 6.27
N ILE A 91 18.37 19.28 5.59
CA ILE A 91 17.24 20.19 5.86
C ILE A 91 15.91 19.52 5.50
N GLN A 92 15.85 18.78 4.39
CA GLN A 92 14.64 18.07 3.95
C GLN A 92 14.30 16.88 4.83
N LYS A 93 15.28 16.04 5.20
CA LYS A 93 15.06 14.77 5.92
C LYS A 93 15.29 14.85 7.43
N GLY A 94 15.90 15.93 7.92
CA GLY A 94 16.32 16.02 9.30
C GLY A 94 15.15 16.12 10.27
N LEU A 95 15.39 15.64 11.49
CA LEU A 95 14.41 15.52 12.58
C LEU A 95 14.46 16.68 13.59
N HIS A 96 15.30 17.69 13.37
CA HIS A 96 15.36 18.87 14.24
C HIS A 96 14.11 19.74 14.06
N GLN A 97 13.72 20.46 15.12
CA GLN A 97 12.45 21.23 15.21
C GLN A 97 12.25 22.26 14.08
N ASN A 98 13.34 22.74 13.46
CA ASN A 98 13.27 23.70 12.35
C ASN A 98 13.33 23.04 10.95
N MET A 99 13.60 21.74 10.84
CA MET A 99 13.73 20.99 9.58
C MET A 99 12.39 20.42 9.08
N LEU A 100 12.37 19.89 7.86
CA LEU A 100 11.14 19.48 7.16
C LEU A 100 10.65 18.06 7.52
N ASN A 101 11.52 17.17 8.01
CA ASN A 101 11.20 15.77 8.32
C ASN A 101 10.43 15.05 7.19
N MET A 102 10.86 15.25 5.95
CA MET A 102 10.23 14.68 4.76
C MET A 102 10.95 13.40 4.33
N ARG A 103 10.16 12.43 3.86
CA ARG A 103 10.65 11.23 3.18
C ARG A 103 10.17 11.23 1.74
N ARG A 104 11.07 10.96 0.79
CA ARG A 104 10.70 10.77 -0.61
C ARG A 104 9.99 9.42 -0.76
N VAL A 105 8.77 9.43 -1.25
CA VAL A 105 7.95 8.24 -1.53
C VAL A 105 7.56 8.25 -3.01
N SER A 106 7.44 7.08 -3.61
CA SER A 106 6.92 6.96 -4.97
C SER A 106 5.41 7.18 -4.96
N ALA A 107 4.90 7.87 -5.98
CA ALA A 107 3.45 8.00 -6.16
C ALA A 107 2.81 6.61 -6.33
N LYS A 108 1.66 6.40 -5.69
CA LYS A 108 0.84 5.20 -5.89
C LYS A 108 0.04 5.38 -7.18
N PHE A 109 0.12 4.40 -8.09
CA PHE A 109 -0.78 4.38 -9.24
C PHE A 109 -2.21 4.16 -8.74
N VAL A 110 -3.07 5.13 -9.02
CA VAL A 110 -4.52 5.05 -8.76
C VAL A 110 -5.25 4.86 -10.09
N PRO A 111 -6.36 4.09 -10.13
CA PRO A 111 -7.09 3.82 -11.37
C PRO A 111 -7.54 5.09 -12.09
N ARG A 112 -7.90 6.14 -11.34
CA ARG A 112 -8.34 7.42 -11.88
C ARG A 112 -8.20 8.53 -10.83
N LEU A 113 -7.90 9.74 -11.28
CA LEU A 113 -8.08 10.95 -10.48
C LEU A 113 -9.57 11.31 -10.48
N LEU A 114 -10.16 11.42 -9.31
CA LEU A 114 -11.59 11.64 -9.14
C LEU A 114 -11.91 13.13 -9.17
N THR A 115 -13.00 13.48 -9.84
CA THR A 115 -13.62 14.81 -9.75
C THR A 115 -14.32 14.95 -8.40
N GLU A 116 -14.56 16.19 -7.95
CA GLU A 116 -15.24 16.48 -6.68
C GLU A 116 -16.59 15.76 -6.57
N ASP A 117 -17.42 15.81 -7.63
CA ASP A 117 -18.70 15.08 -7.66
C ASP A 117 -18.56 13.57 -7.42
N LYS A 118 -17.51 12.95 -7.98
CA LYS A 118 -17.26 11.52 -7.78
C LYS A 118 -16.78 11.21 -6.38
N GLN A 119 -16.02 12.12 -5.77
CA GLN A 119 -15.60 12.00 -4.38
C GLN A 119 -16.81 12.11 -3.44
N PHE A 120 -17.72 13.05 -3.72
CA PHE A 120 -18.96 13.22 -2.97
C PHE A 120 -19.86 11.99 -3.09
N GLN A 121 -20.10 11.50 -4.31
CA GLN A 121 -20.88 10.26 -4.53
C GLN A 121 -20.27 9.05 -3.82
N ARG A 122 -18.93 8.96 -3.80
CA ARG A 122 -18.23 7.92 -3.03
C ARG A 122 -18.54 8.03 -1.54
N LEU A 123 -18.41 9.23 -0.97
CA LEU A 123 -18.65 9.47 0.45
C LEU A 123 -20.10 9.15 0.83
N GLU A 124 -21.06 9.60 0.03
CA GLU A 124 -22.49 9.36 0.23
C GLU A 124 -22.80 7.86 0.24
N ILE A 125 -22.41 7.14 -0.81
CA ILE A 125 -22.66 5.69 -0.91
C ILE A 125 -21.94 4.92 0.20
N SER A 126 -20.70 5.28 0.53
CA SER A 126 -19.98 4.64 1.64
C SER A 126 -20.67 4.89 2.98
N SER A 127 -21.21 6.09 3.20
CA SER A 127 -21.96 6.42 4.41
C SER A 127 -23.25 5.62 4.51
N ASP A 128 -24.00 5.48 3.42
CA ASP A 128 -25.24 4.71 3.39
C ASP A 128 -25.00 3.22 3.65
N LEU A 129 -23.93 2.65 3.06
CA LEU A 129 -23.52 1.27 3.30
C LEU A 129 -23.10 1.06 4.76
N PHE A 130 -22.37 2.01 5.33
CA PHE A 130 -21.96 1.97 6.74
C PHE A 130 -23.16 2.04 7.69
N GLN A 131 -24.15 2.88 7.39
CA GLN A 131 -25.40 2.94 8.14
C GLN A 131 -26.21 1.63 8.02
N SER A 132 -26.22 1.02 6.84
CA SER A 132 -26.92 -0.25 6.61
C SER A 132 -26.34 -1.37 7.49
N GLU A 133 -25.02 -1.47 7.59
CA GLU A 133 -24.35 -2.43 8.47
C GLU A 133 -24.60 -2.16 9.96
N ASN A 134 -24.61 -0.89 10.38
CA ASN A 134 -24.94 -0.54 11.77
C ASN A 134 -26.39 -0.89 12.14
N ASN A 135 -27.31 -0.81 11.19
CA ASN A 135 -28.72 -1.10 11.40
C ASN A 135 -29.04 -2.60 11.38
N ASP A 136 -28.35 -3.39 10.54
CA ASP A 136 -28.46 -4.84 10.47
C ASP A 136 -27.07 -5.48 10.59
N PRO A 137 -26.69 -6.03 11.77
CA PRO A 137 -25.41 -6.72 11.97
C PRO A 137 -25.22 -7.97 11.09
N GLU A 138 -26.26 -8.42 10.39
CA GLU A 138 -26.14 -9.50 9.42
C GLU A 138 -26.07 -9.02 7.96
N PHE A 139 -26.11 -7.70 7.70
CA PHE A 139 -26.16 -7.13 6.35
C PHE A 139 -25.03 -7.68 5.45
N MET A 140 -23.78 -7.66 5.90
CA MET A 140 -22.65 -8.24 5.17
C MET A 140 -22.83 -9.73 4.80
N LYS A 141 -23.55 -10.52 5.61
CA LYS A 141 -23.75 -11.97 5.37
C LYS A 141 -24.61 -12.26 4.13
N PHE A 142 -25.42 -11.29 3.70
CA PHE A 142 -26.28 -11.41 2.53
C PHE A 142 -25.61 -10.97 1.23
N ILE A 143 -24.44 -10.32 1.31
CA ILE A 143 -23.74 -9.83 0.13
C ILE A 143 -23.04 -10.99 -0.58
N ILE A 144 -23.26 -11.07 -1.89
CA ILE A 144 -22.54 -11.93 -2.81
C ILE A 144 -21.81 -11.03 -3.79
N THR A 145 -20.48 -11.10 -3.76
CA THR A 145 -19.61 -10.25 -4.58
C THR A 145 -18.88 -11.05 -5.65
N GLY A 146 -18.63 -10.42 -6.79
CA GLY A 146 -17.86 -10.98 -7.88
C GLY A 146 -17.41 -9.92 -8.86
N ASP A 147 -16.27 -10.16 -9.49
CA ASP A 147 -15.69 -9.28 -10.52
C ASP A 147 -14.81 -10.11 -11.46
N GLU A 148 -14.40 -9.52 -12.58
CA GLU A 148 -13.55 -10.15 -13.59
C GLU A 148 -12.12 -9.62 -13.58
N SER A 149 -11.16 -10.53 -13.46
CA SER A 149 -9.75 -10.19 -13.54
C SER A 149 -9.02 -10.92 -14.66
N TRP A 150 -8.08 -10.21 -15.29
CA TRP A 150 -7.15 -10.81 -16.22
C TRP A 150 -6.13 -11.68 -15.49
N ALA A 151 -6.11 -12.97 -15.82
CA ALA A 151 -5.01 -13.88 -15.54
C ALA A 151 -4.20 -14.03 -16.83
N TYR A 152 -2.95 -13.58 -16.82
CA TYR A 152 -2.08 -13.70 -17.98
C TYR A 152 -1.33 -15.04 -17.93
N GLY A 153 -1.27 -15.76 -19.05
CA GLY A 153 -0.45 -16.98 -19.18
C GLY A 153 1.05 -16.71 -19.12
N TYR A 154 1.42 -15.46 -19.29
CA TYR A 154 2.73 -14.93 -18.97
C TYR A 154 2.48 -13.60 -18.28
N ASP A 155 3.13 -13.31 -17.13
CA ASP A 155 3.23 -11.91 -16.71
C ASP A 155 3.71 -11.12 -17.94
N PRO A 156 3.04 -10.06 -18.42
CA PRO A 156 3.55 -9.26 -19.53
C PRO A 156 4.88 -8.70 -19.06
N GLU A 157 5.91 -9.49 -19.32
CA GLU A 157 7.28 -9.16 -19.10
C GLU A 157 7.44 -7.74 -19.61
N THR A 158 8.04 -6.88 -18.79
CA THR A 158 8.49 -5.60 -19.29
C THR A 158 9.24 -5.87 -20.61
N LYS A 159 9.25 -4.92 -21.55
CA LYS A 159 9.99 -5.10 -22.82
C LYS A 159 11.41 -5.64 -22.60
N GLN A 160 12.00 -5.31 -21.45
CA GLN A 160 13.29 -5.78 -20.97
C GLN A 160 13.30 -7.25 -20.53
N GLN A 161 12.31 -7.70 -19.73
CA GLN A 161 12.18 -9.10 -19.34
C GLN A 161 11.90 -10.02 -20.54
N SER A 162 11.15 -9.54 -21.54
CA SER A 162 10.83 -10.31 -22.76
C SER A 162 11.89 -10.25 -23.85
N SER A 163 13.04 -9.64 -23.54
CA SER A 163 14.19 -9.64 -24.44
C SER A 163 14.73 -11.06 -24.58
N GLN A 164 15.06 -11.43 -25.81
CA GLN A 164 15.67 -12.71 -26.13
C GLN A 164 16.72 -12.50 -27.20
N TRP A 165 17.86 -13.18 -27.07
CA TRP A 165 18.95 -13.13 -28.03
C TRP A 165 18.48 -13.73 -29.37
N LYS A 166 18.77 -13.03 -30.48
CA LYS A 166 18.50 -13.51 -31.84
C LYS A 166 19.76 -13.50 -32.70
N THR A 167 19.84 -14.41 -33.65
CA THR A 167 20.86 -14.37 -34.71
C THR A 167 20.42 -13.41 -35.82
N PRO A 168 21.33 -12.92 -36.69
CA PRO A 168 20.95 -12.00 -37.78
C PRO A 168 19.82 -12.55 -38.66
N GLY A 169 19.87 -13.85 -39.00
CA GLY A 169 18.89 -14.53 -39.84
C GLY A 169 17.59 -14.98 -39.14
N SER A 170 17.51 -14.97 -37.81
CA SER A 170 16.29 -15.43 -37.12
C SER A 170 15.21 -14.33 -37.05
N PRO A 171 13.93 -14.67 -37.29
CA PRO A 171 12.84 -13.70 -37.27
C PRO A 171 12.62 -13.15 -35.86
N ARG A 172 12.13 -11.91 -35.77
CA ARG A 172 11.76 -11.32 -34.47
C ARG A 172 10.60 -12.12 -33.88
N PRO A 173 10.70 -12.59 -32.62
CA PRO A 173 9.62 -13.30 -31.96
C PRO A 173 8.37 -12.45 -31.84
N LYS A 174 7.22 -13.02 -32.24
CA LYS A 174 5.91 -12.37 -32.20
C LYS A 174 5.08 -13.02 -31.11
N LYS A 175 4.41 -12.20 -30.29
CA LYS A 175 3.45 -12.67 -29.27
C LYS A 175 2.05 -12.31 -29.74
N ALA A 176 1.20 -13.30 -29.99
CA ALA A 176 -0.21 -13.06 -30.30
C ALA A 176 -0.95 -12.69 -29.01
N ARG A 177 -1.63 -11.55 -29.00
CA ARG A 177 -2.49 -11.17 -27.89
C ARG A 177 -3.80 -11.94 -28.01
N GLN A 178 -4.05 -12.86 -27.09
CA GLN A 178 -5.37 -13.47 -26.96
C GLN A 178 -6.24 -12.54 -26.11
N SER A 179 -7.32 -12.01 -26.68
CA SER A 179 -8.32 -11.24 -25.96
C SER A 179 -9.68 -11.90 -26.12
N LYS A 180 -10.27 -12.35 -25.01
CA LYS A 180 -11.70 -12.62 -24.92
C LYS A 180 -12.31 -11.54 -24.05
N THR A 181 -13.15 -10.70 -24.63
CA THR A 181 -13.86 -9.65 -23.89
C THR A 181 -15.12 -10.25 -23.27
N VAL A 182 -15.44 -9.84 -22.05
CA VAL A 182 -16.73 -10.13 -21.43
C VAL A 182 -17.77 -9.22 -22.06
N ASN A 183 -18.71 -9.79 -22.81
CA ASN A 183 -19.87 -9.07 -23.34
C ASN A 183 -21.11 -9.31 -22.46
N LYS A 184 -22.18 -8.56 -22.73
CA LYS A 184 -23.43 -8.64 -21.96
C LYS A 184 -24.08 -10.03 -22.02
N GLU A 185 -23.96 -10.74 -23.14
CA GLU A 185 -24.51 -12.09 -23.31
C GLU A 185 -23.77 -13.11 -22.43
N PHE A 186 -22.44 -13.07 -22.45
CA PHE A 186 -21.61 -13.91 -21.59
C PHE A 186 -21.86 -13.61 -20.12
N TYR A 187 -21.97 -12.33 -19.75
CA TYR A 187 -22.24 -11.94 -18.37
C TYR A 187 -23.63 -12.40 -17.91
N LEU A 188 -24.65 -12.34 -18.77
CA LEU A 188 -25.96 -12.91 -18.48
C LEU A 188 -25.89 -14.41 -18.16
N ASP A 189 -25.07 -15.17 -18.90
CA ASP A 189 -24.84 -16.60 -18.60
C ASP A 189 -24.08 -16.82 -17.29
N VAL A 190 -23.18 -15.90 -16.90
CA VAL A 190 -22.59 -15.91 -15.55
C VAL A 190 -23.68 -15.69 -14.50
N MET A 191 -24.58 -14.72 -14.68
CA MET A 191 -25.68 -14.44 -13.74
C MET A 191 -26.66 -15.60 -13.60
N ARG A 192 -27.01 -16.29 -14.70
CA ARG A 192 -27.82 -17.51 -14.67
C ARG A 192 -27.15 -18.60 -13.82
N ARG A 193 -25.87 -18.85 -14.04
CA ARG A 193 -25.09 -19.85 -13.29
C ARG A 193 -24.92 -19.47 -11.83
N LEU A 194 -24.68 -18.19 -11.55
CA LEU A 194 -24.58 -17.66 -10.19
C LEU A 194 -25.86 -17.92 -9.42
N ARG A 195 -27.02 -17.52 -9.97
CA ARG A 195 -28.34 -17.72 -9.35
C ARG A 195 -28.58 -19.19 -9.00
N GLU A 196 -28.30 -20.12 -9.92
CA GLU A 196 -28.42 -21.55 -9.64
C GLU A 196 -27.41 -22.06 -8.60
N ALA A 197 -26.20 -21.49 -8.56
CA ALA A 197 -25.21 -21.81 -7.54
C ALA A 197 -25.64 -21.32 -6.16
N VAL A 198 -26.23 -20.12 -6.04
CA VAL A 198 -26.78 -19.59 -4.78
C VAL A 198 -27.90 -20.51 -4.30
N ARG A 199 -28.86 -20.85 -5.19
CA ARG A 199 -29.96 -21.78 -4.87
C ARG A 199 -29.47 -23.11 -4.31
N ARG A 200 -28.43 -23.70 -4.91
CA ARG A 200 -27.92 -25.02 -4.51
C ARG A 200 -26.98 -24.98 -3.30
N LYS A 201 -26.08 -24.00 -3.24
CA LYS A 201 -25.00 -23.94 -2.25
C LYS A 201 -25.35 -23.13 -1.00
N ARG A 202 -26.35 -22.24 -1.09
CA ARG A 202 -26.79 -21.37 0.02
C ARG A 202 -28.32 -21.35 0.12
N PRO A 203 -28.97 -22.51 0.42
CA PRO A 203 -30.43 -22.62 0.43
C PRO A 203 -31.12 -21.70 1.45
N VAL A 204 -30.46 -21.38 2.57
CA VAL A 204 -31.00 -20.44 3.57
C VAL A 204 -31.12 -19.03 3.00
N LEU A 205 -30.08 -18.53 2.31
CA LEU A 205 -30.12 -17.22 1.63
C LEU A 205 -31.11 -17.20 0.48
N TRP A 206 -31.28 -18.34 -0.18
CA TRP A 206 -32.24 -18.50 -1.26
C TRP A 206 -33.69 -18.39 -0.76
N ALA A 207 -34.01 -19.13 0.31
CA ALA A 207 -35.35 -19.15 0.88
C ALA A 207 -35.77 -17.79 1.44
N SER A 208 -34.84 -17.06 2.06
CA SER A 208 -35.12 -15.72 2.59
C SER A 208 -35.23 -14.65 1.50
N SER A 209 -34.78 -14.93 0.27
CA SER A 209 -34.68 -13.95 -0.83
C SER A 209 -33.96 -12.64 -0.45
N ARG A 210 -33.10 -12.69 0.57
CA ARG A 210 -32.44 -11.51 1.16
C ARG A 210 -31.04 -11.24 0.60
N TRP A 211 -30.53 -12.11 -0.27
CA TRP A 211 -29.19 -11.96 -0.83
C TRP A 211 -29.09 -10.78 -1.81
N MET A 212 -27.95 -10.11 -1.79
CA MET A 212 -27.68 -8.92 -2.60
C MET A 212 -26.43 -9.15 -3.47
N LEU A 213 -26.44 -8.61 -4.69
CA LEU A 213 -25.33 -8.67 -5.62
C LEU A 213 -24.46 -7.41 -5.51
N HIS A 214 -23.17 -7.60 -5.28
CA HIS A 214 -22.15 -6.57 -5.42
C HIS A 214 -21.23 -6.93 -6.60
N HIS A 215 -21.14 -6.05 -7.58
CA HIS A 215 -20.34 -6.22 -8.82
C HIS A 215 -19.98 -4.84 -9.35
N ASP A 216 -19.11 -4.64 -10.33
CA ASP A 216 -18.69 -3.28 -10.74
C ASP A 216 -19.56 -2.65 -11.86
N GLY A 217 -19.40 -1.34 -12.09
CA GLY A 217 -20.15 -0.57 -13.09
C GLY A 217 -19.79 -0.85 -14.56
N ALA A 218 -19.17 -1.98 -14.90
CA ALA A 218 -18.75 -2.26 -16.26
C ALA A 218 -19.93 -2.26 -17.25
N PRO A 219 -19.72 -1.85 -18.52
CA PRO A 219 -20.79 -1.77 -19.52
C PRO A 219 -21.59 -3.06 -19.73
N ALA A 220 -20.96 -4.23 -19.55
CA ALA A 220 -21.65 -5.52 -19.62
C ALA A 220 -22.64 -5.71 -18.47
N HIS A 221 -22.34 -5.18 -17.29
CA HIS A 221 -23.12 -5.32 -16.06
C HIS A 221 -24.31 -4.36 -16.05
N THR A 222 -24.13 -3.16 -16.60
CA THR A 222 -25.17 -2.13 -16.69
C THR A 222 -26.03 -2.25 -17.94
N ALA A 223 -25.74 -3.20 -18.84
CA ALA A 223 -26.52 -3.41 -20.05
C ALA A 223 -27.99 -3.73 -19.72
N ASN A 224 -28.93 -3.14 -20.47
CA ASN A 224 -30.37 -3.34 -20.27
C ASN A 224 -30.77 -4.81 -20.17
N LEU A 225 -30.16 -5.67 -20.98
CA LEU A 225 -30.39 -7.12 -20.96
C LEU A 225 -30.12 -7.74 -19.57
N VAL A 226 -29.03 -7.33 -18.93
CA VAL A 226 -28.62 -7.83 -17.61
C VAL A 226 -29.49 -7.21 -16.52
N GLN A 227 -29.74 -5.91 -16.58
CA GLN A 227 -30.59 -5.21 -15.61
C GLN A 227 -32.02 -5.75 -15.62
N GLN A 228 -32.61 -5.97 -16.80
CA GLN A 228 -33.92 -6.63 -16.94
C GLN A 228 -33.95 -8.03 -16.32
N PHE A 229 -32.88 -8.81 -16.49
CA PHE A 229 -32.77 -10.13 -15.88
C PHE A 229 -32.73 -10.05 -14.34
N LEU A 230 -31.91 -9.14 -13.79
CA LEU A 230 -31.80 -8.96 -12.34
C LEU A 230 -33.15 -8.52 -11.74
N THR A 231 -33.83 -7.56 -12.36
CA THR A 231 -35.17 -7.10 -11.95
C THR A 231 -36.21 -8.22 -12.05
N LYS A 232 -36.25 -8.96 -13.17
CA LYS A 232 -37.17 -10.09 -13.37
C LYS A 232 -37.02 -11.16 -12.29
N HIS A 233 -35.83 -11.34 -11.77
CA HIS A 233 -35.51 -12.33 -10.75
C HIS A 233 -35.41 -11.76 -9.33
N GLY A 234 -35.80 -10.49 -9.12
CA GLY A 234 -35.80 -9.85 -7.80
C GLY A 234 -34.42 -9.77 -7.14
N THR A 235 -33.35 -9.69 -7.93
CA THR A 235 -31.98 -9.61 -7.39
C THR A 235 -31.67 -8.17 -6.99
N ILE A 236 -31.53 -7.95 -5.68
CA ILE A 236 -31.16 -6.64 -5.13
C ILE A 236 -29.68 -6.38 -5.44
N GLN A 237 -29.35 -5.18 -5.92
CA GLN A 237 -27.98 -4.75 -6.19
C GLN A 237 -27.54 -3.81 -5.07
N VAL A 238 -26.35 -4.06 -4.52
CA VAL A 238 -25.71 -3.14 -3.56
C VAL A 238 -25.33 -1.85 -4.32
N ALA A 239 -25.55 -0.69 -3.70
CA ALA A 239 -25.15 0.59 -4.27
C ALA A 239 -23.63 0.64 -4.47
N ARG A 240 -23.17 1.28 -5.55
CA ARG A 240 -21.78 1.16 -5.99
C ARG A 240 -21.13 2.50 -6.23
N PRO A 241 -20.04 2.78 -5.52
CA PRO A 241 -19.32 4.01 -5.71
C PRO A 241 -18.51 4.01 -7.02
N PRO A 242 -18.39 5.15 -7.71
CA PRO A 242 -17.68 5.23 -8.98
C PRO A 242 -16.15 5.08 -8.78
N TYR A 243 -15.52 4.24 -9.61
CA TYR A 243 -14.07 4.00 -9.62
C TYR A 243 -13.51 3.59 -8.24
N SER A 244 -14.14 2.59 -7.62
CA SER A 244 -13.86 2.19 -6.24
C SER A 244 -13.44 0.72 -6.09
N PRO A 245 -12.32 0.29 -6.70
CA PRO A 245 -11.79 -1.05 -6.46
C PRO A 245 -11.37 -1.25 -5.00
N ASP A 246 -11.13 -0.17 -4.25
CA ASP A 246 -10.87 -0.19 -2.81
C ASP A 246 -12.08 -0.62 -1.98
N MET A 247 -13.29 -0.62 -2.55
CA MET A 247 -14.51 -1.13 -1.90
C MET A 247 -15.00 -2.46 -2.49
N SER A 248 -14.19 -3.10 -3.33
CA SER A 248 -14.52 -4.35 -4.02
C SER A 248 -13.66 -5.49 -3.46
N PRO A 249 -14.22 -6.42 -2.68
CA PRO A 249 -13.46 -7.55 -2.12
C PRO A 249 -12.70 -8.39 -3.16
N PRO A 250 -13.24 -8.61 -4.38
CA PRO A 250 -12.46 -9.21 -5.45
C PRO A 250 -11.15 -8.48 -5.76
N ASP A 251 -11.17 -7.14 -5.81
CA ASP A 251 -10.03 -6.30 -6.20
C ASP A 251 -8.97 -6.15 -5.13
N PHE A 252 -9.35 -5.85 -3.88
CA PHE A 252 -8.38 -5.57 -2.82
C PHE A 252 -7.88 -6.83 -2.11
N PHE A 253 -8.63 -7.93 -2.15
CA PHE A 253 -8.30 -9.17 -1.43
C PHE A 253 -8.09 -10.37 -2.36
N LEU A 254 -9.10 -10.76 -3.14
CA LEU A 254 -9.09 -12.05 -3.85
C LEU A 254 -8.03 -12.09 -4.97
N PHE A 255 -8.07 -11.11 -5.88
CA PHE A 255 -7.18 -11.08 -7.02
C PHE A 255 -5.71 -10.90 -6.63
N PRO A 256 -5.33 -10.03 -5.67
CA PRO A 256 -3.96 -9.97 -5.19
C PRO A 256 -3.46 -11.31 -4.67
N LYS A 257 -4.28 -12.04 -3.89
CA LYS A 257 -3.90 -13.35 -3.34
C LYS A 257 -3.64 -14.39 -4.42
N ILE A 258 -4.49 -14.46 -5.44
CA ILE A 258 -4.32 -15.37 -6.59
C ILE A 258 -3.16 -14.91 -7.50
N LYS A 259 -3.08 -13.62 -7.83
CA LYS A 259 -2.07 -13.12 -8.78
C LYS A 259 -0.66 -13.15 -8.22
N ASN A 260 -0.49 -12.88 -6.92
CA ASN A 260 0.83 -12.92 -6.29
C ASN A 260 1.42 -14.33 -6.29
N THR A 261 0.61 -15.38 -6.18
CA THR A 261 1.07 -16.77 -6.24
C THR A 261 1.37 -17.21 -7.67
N LEU A 262 0.62 -16.70 -8.66
CA LEU A 262 0.88 -16.95 -10.08
C LEU A 262 2.04 -16.12 -10.63
N LYS A 263 2.43 -15.03 -9.95
CA LYS A 263 3.49 -14.13 -10.40
C LYS A 263 4.81 -14.86 -10.59
N GLY A 264 5.55 -14.49 -11.65
CA GLY A 264 6.85 -15.10 -11.99
C GLY A 264 6.77 -16.47 -12.68
N HIS A 265 5.58 -17.08 -12.77
CA HIS A 265 5.40 -18.35 -13.47
C HIS A 265 5.02 -18.12 -14.94
N ARG A 266 5.45 -19.04 -15.81
CA ARG A 266 5.11 -19.08 -17.23
C ARG A 266 4.19 -20.26 -17.51
N PHE A 267 3.07 -19.99 -18.16
CA PHE A 267 2.08 -20.98 -18.56
C PHE A 267 1.98 -21.01 -20.07
N GLN A 268 2.23 -22.18 -20.67
CA GLN A 268 2.12 -22.37 -22.12
C GLN A 268 0.67 -22.58 -22.57
N VAL A 269 -0.21 -23.03 -21.68
CA VAL A 269 -1.59 -23.42 -21.99
C VAL A 269 -2.56 -22.81 -20.98
N ILE A 270 -3.72 -22.37 -21.47
CA ILE A 270 -4.78 -21.75 -20.65
C ILE A 270 -5.28 -22.70 -19.55
N GLU A 271 -5.39 -23.99 -19.85
CA GLU A 271 -5.87 -24.98 -18.87
C GLU A 271 -5.00 -25.04 -17.61
N THR A 272 -3.67 -24.90 -17.76
CA THR A 272 -2.77 -24.82 -16.60
C THR A 272 -3.05 -23.59 -15.75
N ILE A 273 -3.34 -22.44 -16.38
CA ILE A 273 -3.72 -21.21 -15.65
C ILE A 273 -5.02 -21.44 -14.89
N LYS A 274 -6.03 -22.04 -15.52
CA LYS A 274 -7.32 -22.34 -14.89
C LYS A 274 -7.16 -23.28 -13.69
N GLN A 275 -6.40 -24.36 -13.86
CA GLN A 275 -6.13 -25.34 -12.80
C GLN A 275 -5.43 -24.67 -11.62
N ASN A 276 -4.34 -23.93 -11.86
CA ASN A 276 -3.61 -23.26 -10.80
C ASN A 276 -4.46 -22.20 -10.11
N SER A 277 -5.18 -21.36 -10.87
CA SER A 277 -6.08 -20.34 -10.31
C SER A 277 -7.18 -20.98 -9.45
N THR A 278 -7.73 -22.12 -9.89
CA THR A 278 -8.76 -22.87 -9.15
C THR A 278 -8.19 -23.47 -7.87
N GLN A 279 -6.99 -24.04 -7.93
CA GLN A 279 -6.30 -24.57 -6.75
C GLN A 279 -6.04 -23.47 -5.72
N GLN A 280 -5.57 -22.30 -6.16
CA GLN A 280 -5.35 -21.15 -5.27
C GLN A 280 -6.66 -20.65 -4.66
N LEU A 281 -7.74 -20.58 -5.45
CA LEU A 281 -9.05 -20.20 -4.96
C LEU A 281 -9.58 -21.19 -3.89
N GLN A 282 -9.38 -22.49 -4.11
CA GLN A 282 -9.80 -23.54 -3.17
C GLN A 282 -8.94 -23.59 -1.90
N ALA A 283 -7.70 -23.10 -1.97
CA ALA A 283 -6.80 -23.05 -0.82
C ALA A 283 -7.14 -21.90 0.16
N ILE A 284 -7.94 -20.91 -0.26
CA ILE A 284 -8.38 -19.82 0.62
C ILE A 284 -9.40 -20.37 1.61
N SER A 285 -9.14 -20.19 2.91
CA SER A 285 -10.03 -20.70 3.94
C SER A 285 -11.31 -19.86 4.05
N LYS A 286 -12.36 -20.44 4.64
CA LYS A 286 -13.60 -19.69 4.92
C LYS A 286 -13.37 -18.50 5.85
N SER A 287 -12.47 -18.63 6.83
CA SER A 287 -12.17 -17.53 7.75
C SER A 287 -11.43 -16.39 7.05
N GLU A 288 -10.58 -16.67 6.07
CA GLU A 288 -9.94 -15.63 5.26
C GLU A 288 -10.96 -14.86 4.42
N PHE A 289 -11.95 -15.55 3.83
CA PHE A 289 -13.05 -14.87 3.14
C PHE A 289 -13.89 -14.01 4.09
N GLN A 290 -14.16 -14.50 5.30
CA GLN A 290 -14.95 -13.77 6.28
C GLN A 290 -14.22 -12.51 6.77
N LYS A 291 -12.92 -12.64 7.08
CA LYS A 291 -12.10 -11.53 7.55
C LYS A 291 -12.04 -10.36 6.56
N CYS A 292 -12.12 -10.63 5.27
CA CYS A 292 -12.17 -9.60 4.22
C CYS A 292 -13.38 -8.65 4.34
N PHE A 293 -14.45 -9.05 5.02
CA PHE A 293 -15.63 -8.22 5.28
C PHE A 293 -15.63 -7.58 6.68
N GLU A 294 -14.60 -7.85 7.49
CA GLU A 294 -14.46 -7.37 8.88
C GLU A 294 -13.29 -6.38 9.06
N ASP A 295 -12.27 -6.46 8.20
CA ASP A 295 -11.10 -5.56 8.14
C ASP A 295 -11.43 -4.23 7.42
#